data_AF-A0A8T5XY94-F1
#
_entry.id   AF-A0A8T5XY94-F1
#
_cell.length_a   1.000
_cell.length_b   1.000
_cell.length_c   1.000
_cell.angle_alpha   90.00
_cell.angle_beta   90.00
_cell.angle_gamma   90.00
#
_symmetry.space_group_name_H-M   'P 1'
#
loop_
_entity.id
_entity.type
_entity.pdbx_description
1 polymer ?
#
loop_
_entity_poly.entity_id
_entity_poly.type
_entity_poly.pdbx_seq_one_letter_code
_entity_poly.pdbx_strand_id
1 'polypeptide(L)' 'MKRSEWVEILRYLSLITWVGIVMVVSIYFGWWLGGRLAAWLGGSFWTIIGFLLGVAAGGVTLWSTFRKLIPWE' A
#
# COMPACT_ATOMS: atom_id res chain seq x y z
N MET A 1 27.06 6.97 19.27
CA MET A 1 26.04 7.42 18.31
C MET A 1 25.48 8.76 18.78
N LYS A 2 25.49 9.76 17.91
CA LYS A 2 24.94 11.09 18.19
C LYS A 2 23.41 11.01 18.17
N ARG A 3 22.73 11.84 18.95
CA ARG A 3 21.26 11.90 19.00
C ARG A 3 20.63 12.12 17.62
N SER A 4 21.32 12.82 16.72
CA SER A 4 20.89 13.06 15.33
C SER A 4 20.78 11.77 14.51
N GLU A 5 21.71 10.83 14.68
CA GLU A 5 21.73 9.55 13.94
C GLU A 5 20.53 8.67 14.34
N TRP A 6 20.17 8.68 15.63
CA TRP A 6 18.99 7.96 16.14
C TRP A 6 17.69 8.48 15.55
N VAL A 7 17.53 9.80 15.46
CA VAL A 7 16.34 10.43 14.88
C VAL A 7 16.21 10.06 13.40
N GLU A 8 17.34 10.01 12.68
CA GLU A 8 17.35 9.67 11.27
C GLU A 8 16.96 8.19 11.03
N ILE A 9 17.48 7.26 11.84
CA ILE A 9 17.10 5.85 11.80
C ILE A 9 15.60 5.68 12.07
N LEU A 10 15.06 6.34 13.10
CA LEU A 10 13.63 6.29 13.41
C LEU A 10 12.78 6.84 12.27
N ARG A 11 13.27 7.87 11.57
CA ARG A 11 12.58 8.44 10.40
C ARG A 11 12.52 7.42 9.26
N TYR A 12 13.63 6.77 8.91
CA TYR A 12 13.62 5.73 7.86
C TYR A 12 12.76 4.53 8.25
N LEU A 13 12.82 4.10 9.52
CA LEU A 13 11.98 3.02 10.02
C LEU A 13 10.49 3.38 9.88
N SER A 14 10.09 4.58 10.31
CA SER A 14 8.71 5.05 10.21
C SER A 14 8.22 5.10 8.75
N LEU A 15 9.08 5.52 7.83
CA LEU A 15 8.80 5.54 6.38
C LEU A 15 8.56 4.13 5.85
N ILE A 16 9.46 3.19 6.13
CA ILE A 16 9.34 1.80 5.69
C ILE A 16 8.08 1.15 6.28
N THR A 17 7.81 1.37 7.57
CA THR A 17 6.61 0.86 8.23
C THR A 17 5.35 1.44 7.60
N TRP A 18 5.30 2.74 7.34
CA TRP A 18 4.17 3.37 6.66
C TRP A 18 3.94 2.79 5.27
N VAL A 19 5.02 2.62 4.48
CA VAL A 19 4.96 2.00 3.14
C VAL A 19 4.38 0.59 3.23
N GLY A 20 4.87 -0.22 4.17
CA GLY A 20 4.37 -1.58 4.39
C GLY A 20 2.90 -1.61 4.77
N ILE A 21 2.47 -0.73 5.69
CA ILE A 21 1.06 -0.64 6.12
C ILE A 21 0.16 -0.26 4.94
N VAL A 22 0.53 0.74 4.15
CA VAL A 22 -0.25 1.18 2.98
C VAL A 22 -0.46 0.02 2.00
N MET A 23 0.58 -0.78 1.74
CA MET A 23 0.47 -1.95 0.86
C MET A 23 -0.43 -3.03 1.45
N VAL A 24 -0.20 -3.42 2.70
CA VAL A 24 -0.99 -4.50 3.34
C VAL A 24 -2.46 -4.12 3.41
N VAL A 25 -2.77 -2.88 3.81
CA VAL A 25 -4.15 -2.39 3.90
C VAL A 25 -4.80 -2.35 2.52
N SER A 26 -4.10 -1.84 1.49
CA SER A 26 -4.65 -1.77 0.13
C SER A 26 -4.91 -3.15 -0.46
N ILE A 27 -3.99 -4.09 -0.27
CA ILE A 27 -4.13 -5.48 -0.74
C ILE A 27 -5.29 -6.17 -0.02
N TYR A 28 -5.34 -6.06 1.31
CA TYR A 28 -6.40 -6.66 2.11
C TYR A 28 -7.77 -6.12 1.72
N PHE A 29 -7.87 -4.80 1.52
CA PHE A 29 -9.11 -4.16 1.11
C PHE A 29 -9.55 -4.60 -0.29
N GLY A 30 -8.62 -4.66 -1.24
CA GLY A 30 -8.88 -5.16 -2.59
C GLY A 30 -9.34 -6.61 -2.60
N TRP A 31 -8.68 -7.49 -1.83
CA TRP A 31 -9.08 -8.88 -1.67
C TRP A 31 -10.46 -9.02 -1.04
N TRP A 32 -10.74 -8.26 0.02
CA TRP A 32 -12.04 -8.29 0.71
C TRP A 32 -13.19 -7.80 -0.18
N LEU A 33 -12.98 -6.72 -0.93
CA LEU A 33 -13.96 -6.25 -1.92
C LEU A 33 -14.15 -7.26 -3.04
N GLY A 34 -13.06 -7.82 -3.56
CA GLY A 34 -13.10 -8.87 -4.57
C GLY A 34 -13.86 -10.11 -4.10
N GLY A 35 -13.67 -10.51 -2.83
CA GLY A 35 -14.41 -11.60 -2.20
C GLY A 35 -15.90 -11.31 -2.03
N ARG A 36 -16.28 -10.08 -1.68
CA ARG A 36 -17.70 -9.67 -1.66
C ARG A 36 -18.32 -9.69 -3.05
N LEU A 37 -17.61 -9.19 -4.05
CA LEU A 37 -18.03 -9.24 -5.46
C LEU A 37 -18.16 -10.69 -5.96
N ALA A 38 -17.22 -11.57 -5.59
CA ALA A 38 -17.26 -13.00 -5.89
C ALA A 38 -18.50 -13.66 -5.28
N ALA A 39 -18.87 -13.29 -4.05
CA ALA A 39 -20.05 -13.80 -3.38
C ALA A 39 -21.37 -13.33 -4.04
N TRP A 40 -21.38 -12.16 -4.68
CA TRP A 40 -22.57 -11.61 -5.33
C TRP A 40 -22.74 -12.07 -6.78
N LEU A 41 -21.64 -12.10 -7.54
CA LEU A 41 -21.65 -12.40 -8.98
C LEU A 41 -21.33 -13.86 -9.28
N GLY A 42 -20.89 -14.62 -8.27
CA GLY A 42 -20.42 -15.98 -8.41
C GLY A 42 -19.01 -16.06 -8.98
N GLY A 43 -18.23 -17.04 -8.49
CA GLY A 43 -16.91 -17.37 -9.01
C GLY A 43 -15.75 -16.60 -8.35
N SER A 44 -14.61 -17.30 -8.22
CA SER A 44 -13.38 -16.79 -7.58
C SER A 44 -12.63 -15.74 -8.39
N PHE A 45 -13.04 -15.50 -9.64
CA PHE A 45 -12.42 -14.54 -10.55
C PHE A 45 -12.39 -13.11 -9.97
N TRP A 46 -13.49 -12.68 -9.34
CA TRP A 46 -13.59 -11.35 -8.74
C TRP A 46 -12.65 -11.14 -7.56
N THR A 47 -12.34 -12.20 -6.81
CA THR A 47 -11.35 -12.15 -5.72
C THR A 47 -9.94 -11.91 -6.27
N ILE A 48 -9.60 -12.53 -7.40
CA ILE A 48 -8.30 -12.36 -8.06
C ILE A 48 -8.18 -10.94 -8.62
N ILE A 49 -9.21 -10.44 -9.30
CA ILE A 49 -9.26 -9.05 -9.77
C ILE A 49 -9.13 -8.08 -8.60
N GLY A 50 -9.90 -8.28 -7.53
CA GLY A 50 -9.86 -7.43 -6.35
C GLY A 50 -8.46 -7.39 -5.72
N PHE A 51 -7.78 -8.53 -5.62
CA PHE A 51 -6.40 -8.59 -5.14
C PHE A 51 -5.45 -7.79 -6.04
N LEU A 52 -5.51 -7.98 -7.36
CA LEU A 52 -4.66 -7.24 -8.32
C LEU A 52 -4.92 -5.73 -8.26
N LEU A 53 -6.19 -5.32 -8.14
CA LEU A 53 -6.57 -3.93 -7.95
C LEU A 53 -6.06 -3.38 -6.61
N GLY A 54 -6.08 -4.17 -5.54
CA GLY A 54 -5.52 -3.79 -4.24
C GLY A 54 -4.01 -3.55 -4.28
N VAL A 55 -3.27 -4.43 -4.97
CA VAL A 55 -1.82 -4.26 -5.21
C VAL A 55 -1.55 -2.99 -6.03
N ALA A 56 -2.28 -2.80 -7.14
CA ALA A 56 -2.13 -1.64 -8.00
C ALA A 56 -2.47 -0.34 -7.27
N ALA A 57 -3.55 -0.31 -6.49
CA ALA A 57 -3.96 0.86 -5.71
C ALA A 57 -2.92 1.24 -4.66
N GLY A 58 -2.36 0.25 -3.94
CA GLY A 58 -1.27 0.46 -3.00
C GLY A 58 -0.04 1.06 -3.69
N GLY A 59 0.38 0.49 -4.81
CA GLY A 59 1.50 0.98 -5.61
C GLY A 59 1.30 2.41 -6.12
N VAL A 60 0.11 2.73 -6.65
CA VAL A 60 -0.25 4.09 -7.11
C VAL A 60 -0.26 5.09 -5.96
N THR A 61 -0.76 4.70 -4.79
CA THR A 61 -0.79 5.56 -3.60
C THR A 61 0.63 5.92 -3.15
N LEU A 62 1.51 4.92 -3.06
CA LEU A 62 2.91 5.13 -2.76
C LEU A 62 3.60 6.01 -3.81
N TRP A 63 3.43 5.68 -5.10
CA TRP A 63 3.98 6.46 -6.20
C TRP A 63 3.56 7.92 -6.15
N SER A 64 2.27 8.19 -5.94
CA SER A 64 1.74 9.55 -5.83
C SER A 64 2.28 10.32 -4.62
N THR A 65 2.55 9.61 -3.53
CA THR A 65 3.10 10.19 -2.31
C THR A 65 4.58 10.53 -2.49
N PHE A 66 5.37 9.62 -3.05
CA PHE A 66 6.77 9.87 -3.40
C PHE A 66 6.92 10.99 -4.43
N ARG A 67 6.04 11.08 -5.43
CA ARG A 67 6.01 12.20 -6.39
C ARG A 67 5.70 13.56 -5.77
N LYS A 68 4.97 13.60 -4.66
CA LYS A 68 4.70 14.85 -3.92
C LYS A 68 5.85 15.23 -3.00
N LEU A 69 6.58 14.23 -2.49
CA LEU A 69 7.72 14.42 -1.58
C LEU A 69 9.03 14.73 -2.30
N ILE A 70 9.19 14.24 -3.53
CA ILE A 70 10.35 14.51 -4.39
C ILE A 70 9.89 15.50 -5.46
N PRO A 71 10.10 16.82 -5.27
CA PRO A 71 9.90 17.78 -6.35
C PRO A 71 10.89 17.43 -7.46
N TRP A 72 10.36 16.98 -8.59
CA TRP A 72 11.11 16.95 -9.83
C TRP A 72 11.09 18.38 -10.37
N GLU A 73 12.22 19.09 -10.24
CA GLU A 73 12.50 20.27 -11.08
C GLU A 73 12.44 19.90 -12.57
#